data_AF-A0A651GGG5-F1
#
_entry.id   AF-A0A651GGG5-F1
#
_cell.length_a   1.000
_cell.length_b   1.000
_cell.length_c   1.000
_cell.angle_alpha   90.00
_cell.angle_beta   90.00
_cell.angle_gamma   90.00
#
_symmetry.space_group_name_H-M   'P 1'
#
loop_
_entity.id
_entity.type
_entity.pdbx_description
1 polymer ?
#
loop_
_entity_poly.entity_id
_entity_poly.type
_entity_poly.pdbx_seq_one_letter_code
_entity_poly.pdbx_strand_id
1 'polypeptide(L)'
;MPVVGCPLCGEEEELAGERLDERILLTCEVCGHRWDRDTRPRCGLCGSEDVEGIPTSTLEEAGRAGVRTPSGIRLVHYCWSCYGNDVTSTEPSPGPRPPPGRSRDLRALRGKGG
;
A
#
# COMPACT_ATOMS: atom_id res chain seq x y z
N MET A 1 4.72 -11.40 4.75
CA MET A 1 5.50 -10.62 3.77
C MET A 1 5.34 -11.33 2.44
N PRO A 2 4.88 -10.68 1.36
CA PRO A 2 4.77 -11.36 0.06
C PRO A 2 6.18 -11.69 -0.42
N VAL A 3 6.42 -12.98 -0.71
CA VAL A 3 7.68 -13.46 -1.28
C VAL A 3 7.72 -13.02 -2.74
N VAL A 4 8.87 -12.51 -3.18
CA VAL A 4 9.07 -12.09 -4.57
C VAL A 4 9.76 -13.24 -5.30
N GLY A 5 9.12 -13.74 -6.36
CA GLY A 5 9.63 -14.87 -7.14
C GLY A 5 9.64 -14.56 -8.63
N CYS A 6 10.51 -15.24 -9.37
CA CYS A 6 10.58 -15.17 -10.82
C CYS A 6 9.27 -15.69 -11.42
N PRO A 7 8.55 -14.89 -12.24
CA PRO A 7 7.27 -15.31 -12.81
C PRO A 7 7.41 -16.43 -13.85
N LEU A 8 8.64 -16.74 -14.28
CA LEU A 8 8.91 -17.67 -15.38
C LEU A 8 9.41 -19.04 -14.88
N CYS A 9 10.30 -19.07 -13.89
CA CYS A 9 10.85 -20.31 -13.34
C CYS A 9 10.53 -20.55 -11.84
N GLY A 10 9.93 -19.58 -11.16
CA GLY A 10 9.57 -19.69 -9.74
C GLY A 10 10.72 -19.47 -8.76
N GLU A 11 11.93 -19.13 -9.22
CA GLU A 11 13.08 -18.84 -8.35
C GLU A 11 12.84 -17.65 -7.42
N GLU A 12 13.13 -17.82 -6.14
CA GLU A 12 12.87 -16.82 -5.09
C GLU A 12 14.15 -16.28 -4.43
N GLU A 13 15.26 -17.01 -4.54
CA GLU A 13 16.52 -16.69 -3.87
C GLU A 13 17.52 -15.97 -4.79
N GLU A 14 17.69 -16.47 -6.03
CA GLU A 14 18.67 -15.95 -6.99
C GLU A 14 18.10 -14.82 -7.86
N LEU A 15 17.75 -13.70 -7.20
CA LEU A 15 17.19 -12.50 -7.83
C LEU A 15 18.10 -11.29 -7.63
N ALA A 16 18.50 -10.64 -8.73
CA ALA A 16 19.22 -9.37 -8.72
C ALA A 16 18.26 -8.19 -8.93
N GLY A 17 18.38 -7.15 -8.10
CA GLY A 17 17.56 -5.93 -8.20
C GLY A 17 18.36 -4.73 -8.66
N GLU A 18 17.88 -4.04 -9.68
CA GLU A 18 18.43 -2.77 -10.17
C GLU A 18 17.37 -1.66 -10.04
N ARG A 19 17.76 -0.51 -9.48
CA ARG A 19 16.88 0.66 -9.43
C ARG A 19 16.98 1.40 -10.76
N LEU A 20 15.85 1.53 -11.44
CA LEU A 20 15.72 2.29 -12.69
C LEU A 20 14.67 3.38 -12.47
N ASP A 21 15.12 4.61 -12.22
CA ASP A 21 14.27 5.75 -11.84
C ASP A 21 13.38 5.46 -10.62
N GLU A 22 12.05 5.48 -10.79
CA GLU A 22 11.05 5.19 -9.76
C GLU A 22 10.68 3.69 -9.68
N ARG A 23 11.37 2.84 -10.44
CA ARG A 23 11.09 1.40 -10.59
C ARG A 23 12.22 0.55 -10.05
N ILE A 24 11.90 -0.70 -9.74
CA ILE A 24 12.88 -1.72 -9.34
C ILE A 24 12.77 -2.85 -10.36
N LEU A 25 13.76 -2.94 -11.25
CA LEU A 25 13.88 -4.04 -12.20
C LEU A 25 14.48 -5.24 -11.50
N LEU A 26 13.82 -6.39 -11.58
CA LEU A 26 14.33 -7.66 -11.08
C LEU A 26 14.85 -8.48 -12.26
N THR A 27 15.97 -9.15 -12.04
CA THR A 27 16.56 -10.13 -12.95
C THR A 27 16.69 -11.45 -12.21
N CYS A 28 16.17 -12.53 -12.78
CA CYS A 28 16.44 -13.87 -12.28
C CYS A 28 17.79 -14.33 -12.81
N GLU A 29 18.73 -14.66 -11.92
CA GLU A 29 20.09 -15.08 -12.31
C GLU A 29 20.11 -16.52 -12.86
N VAL A 30 19.07 -17.33 -12.57
CA VAL A 30 18.96 -18.71 -13.05
C VAL A 30 18.46 -18.78 -14.50
N CYS A 31 17.39 -18.04 -14.83
CA CYS A 31 16.77 -18.10 -16.18
C CYS A 31 16.99 -16.84 -17.02
N GLY A 32 17.58 -15.79 -16.46
CA GLY A 32 17.84 -14.52 -17.14
C GLY A 32 16.60 -13.64 -17.37
N HIS A 33 15.42 -14.05 -16.91
CA HIS A 33 14.20 -13.26 -17.09
C HIS A 33 14.26 -11.95 -16.31
N ARG A 34 13.81 -10.86 -16.93
CA ARG A 34 13.79 -9.51 -16.34
C ARG A 34 12.37 -8.99 -16.28
N TRP A 35 11.95 -8.47 -15.13
CA TRP A 35 10.61 -7.92 -14.94
C TRP A 35 10.60 -6.77 -13.93
N ASP A 36 9.61 -5.89 -14.06
CA ASP A 36 9.39 -4.80 -13.11
C ASP A 36 8.79 -5.33 -11.82
N ARG A 37 9.38 -4.99 -10.67
CA ARG A 37 8.78 -5.28 -9.38
C ARG A 37 7.62 -4.32 -9.17
N ASP A 38 6.40 -4.85 -9.23
CA ASP A 38 5.22 -4.06 -8.88
C ASP A 38 5.26 -3.69 -7.39
N THR A 39 5.60 -2.44 -7.10
CA THR A 39 5.64 -1.88 -5.74
C THR A 39 4.33 -1.21 -5.35
N ARG A 40 3.32 -1.22 -6.23
CA ARG A 40 2.05 -0.55 -5.96
C ARG A 40 1.36 -1.25 -4.78
N PRO A 41 0.94 -0.49 -3.76
CA PRO A 41 0.24 -1.06 -2.62
C PRO A 41 -1.08 -1.67 -3.10
N ARG A 42 -1.31 -2.92 -2.69
CA ARG A 42 -2.55 -3.65 -2.96
C ARG A 42 -3.32 -3.85 -1.67
N CYS A 43 -4.64 -3.77 -1.76
CA CYS A 43 -5.53 -4.01 -0.64
C CYS A 43 -5.51 -5.50 -0.28
N GLY A 44 -5.09 -5.85 0.93
CA GLY A 44 -5.13 -7.22 1.44
C GLY A 44 -6.56 -7.77 1.63
N LEU A 45 -7.59 -6.91 1.63
CA LEU A 45 -8.99 -7.34 1.77
C LEU A 45 -9.67 -7.67 0.42
N CYS A 46 -9.43 -6.87 -0.62
CA CYS A 46 -10.13 -7.00 -1.90
C CYS A 46 -9.22 -7.09 -3.14
N GLY A 47 -7.90 -7.00 -2.96
CA GLY A 47 -6.92 -7.06 -4.06
C GLY A 47 -6.80 -5.79 -4.91
N SER A 48 -7.62 -4.76 -4.65
CA SER A 48 -7.57 -3.51 -5.42
C SER A 48 -6.25 -2.77 -5.26
N GLU A 49 -5.80 -2.12 -6.34
CA GLU A 49 -4.64 -1.20 -6.38
C GLU A 49 -5.04 0.24 -6.00
N ASP A 50 -6.33 0.48 -5.75
CA ASP A 50 -6.88 1.78 -5.36
C ASP A 50 -6.65 2.02 -3.87
N VAL A 51 -5.37 2.08 -3.49
CA VAL A 51 -4.87 2.21 -2.12
C VAL A 51 -4.04 3.49 -1.99
N GLU A 52 -4.34 4.30 -0.98
CA GLU A 52 -3.67 5.57 -0.72
C GLU A 52 -3.13 5.62 0.71
N GLY A 53 -1.88 6.06 0.86
CA GLY A 53 -1.25 6.28 2.16
C GLY A 53 -1.61 7.65 2.73
N ILE A 54 -2.33 7.67 3.85
CA ILE A 54 -2.77 8.90 4.50
C ILE A 54 -2.02 9.08 5.83
N PRO A 55 -1.26 10.17 6.02
CA PRO A 55 -0.65 10.50 7.30
C PRO A 55 -1.75 10.76 8.33
N THR A 56 -1.83 9.90 9.33
CA THR A 56 -2.84 9.94 10.39
C THR A 56 -2.16 10.16 11.73
N SER A 57 -2.64 11.13 12.51
CA SER A 57 -2.14 11.34 13.88
C SER A 57 -2.52 10.16 14.77
N THR A 58 -1.55 9.54 15.42
CA THR A 58 -1.81 8.61 16.52
C THR A 58 -2.14 9.41 17.77
N LEU A 59 -3.20 9.01 18.45
CA LEU A 59 -3.58 9.53 19.76
C LEU A 59 -3.15 8.51 20.82
N GLU A 60 -2.39 8.94 21.81
CA GLU A 60 -2.19 8.17 23.04
C GLU A 60 -3.07 8.73 24.15
N GLU A 61 -3.51 7.87 25.05
CA GLU A 61 -4.19 8.30 26.27
C GLU A 61 -3.16 8.88 27.24
N ALA A 62 -3.16 10.21 27.39
CA ALA A 62 -2.31 10.87 28.38
C ALA A 62 -3.01 10.90 29.74
N GLY A 63 -2.72 9.89 30.56
CA GLY A 63 -2.91 9.94 32.01
C GLY A 63 -4.36 9.96 32.52
N ARG A 64 -4.49 10.11 33.85
CA ARG A 64 -5.65 9.79 34.72
C ARG A 64 -7.00 10.47 34.40
N ALA A 65 -7.12 11.24 33.32
CA ALA A 65 -8.32 12.00 32.97
C ALA A 65 -8.90 11.68 31.57
N GLY A 66 -8.48 10.59 30.91
CA GLY A 66 -9.05 10.16 29.62
C GLY A 66 -8.81 11.14 28.46
N VAL A 67 -7.87 12.07 28.62
CA VAL A 67 -7.51 13.04 27.60
C VAL A 67 -6.55 12.36 26.61
N ARG A 68 -6.95 12.34 25.33
CA ARG A 68 -6.13 11.82 24.24
C ARG A 68 -5.20 12.92 23.74
N THR A 69 -3.89 12.73 23.88
CA THR A 69 -2.87 13.62 23.31
C THR A 69 -2.30 13.03 22.02
N PRO A 70 -2.08 13.84 20.97
CA PRO A 70 -1.35 13.39 19.79
C PRO A 70 0.06 12.93 20.17
N SER A 71 0.39 11.67 19.93
CA SER A 71 1.68 11.06 20.25
C SER A 71 2.61 10.94 19.04
N GLY A 72 2.07 11.05 17.84
CA GLY A 72 2.84 10.91 16.60
C GLY A 72 1.99 10.95 15.34
N ILE A 73 2.64 10.74 14.20
CA ILE A 73 2.00 10.59 12.89
C ILE A 73 2.41 9.22 12.35
N ARG A 74 1.42 8.40 11.97
CA ARG A 74 1.64 7.14 11.27
C ARG A 74 1.03 7.20 9.87
N LEU A 75 1.62 6.50 8.91
CA LEU A 75 1.02 6.34 7.58
C LEU A 75 -0.02 5.21 7.62
N VAL A 76 -1.27 5.51 7.29
CA VAL A 76 -2.36 4.52 7.22
C VAL A 76 -2.75 4.34 5.76
N HIS A 77 -2.71 3.10 5.26
CA HIS A 77 -3.12 2.80 3.89
C HIS A 77 -4.63 2.53 3.84
N TYR A 78 -5.36 3.36 3.10
CA TYR A 78 -6.80 3.22 2.88
C TYR A 78 -7.07 2.65 1.50
N CYS A 79 -7.97 1.67 1.39
CA CYS A 79 -8.49 1.22 0.10
C CYS A 79 -9.77 1.95 -0.25
N TRP A 80 -9.80 2.58 -1.41
CA TRP A 80 -10.97 3.31 -1.89
C TRP A 80 -12.02 2.43 -2.60
N SER A 81 -11.70 1.15 -2.86
CA SER A 81 -12.65 0.20 -3.46
C SER A 81 -13.52 -0.49 -2.41
N CYS A 82 -12.93 -0.97 -1.31
CA CYS A 82 -13.65 -1.66 -0.24
C CYS A 82 -13.80 -0.83 1.03
N TYR A 83 -13.28 0.40 1.05
CA TYR A 83 -13.26 1.30 2.21
C TYR A 83 -12.52 0.74 3.44
N GLY A 84 -11.63 -0.23 3.22
CA GLY A 84 -10.76 -0.76 4.27
C GLY A 84 -9.72 0.26 4.71
N ASN A 85 -9.29 0.16 5.97
CA ASN A 85 -8.14 0.89 6.47
C ASN A 85 -7.03 -0.08 6.88
N ASP A 86 -5.81 0.44 6.94
CA ASP A 86 -4.62 -0.34 7.23
C ASP A 86 -4.46 -1.57 6.32
N VAL A 87 -4.90 -1.44 5.06
CA VAL A 87 -5.14 -2.59 4.16
C VAL A 87 -3.87 -3.28 3.67
N THR A 88 -2.71 -2.70 3.92
CA THR A 88 -1.40 -3.28 3.61
C THR A 88 -0.75 -3.94 4.83
N SER A 89 -1.35 -3.81 6.02
CA SER A 89 -0.85 -4.40 7.25
C SER A 89 -1.23 -5.87 7.36
N THR A 90 -0.58 -6.59 8.27
CA THR A 90 -0.83 -8.02 8.51
C THR A 90 -2.23 -8.30 9.06
N GLU A 91 -2.85 -7.31 9.70
CA GLU A 91 -4.21 -7.37 10.24
C GLU A 91 -5.05 -6.27 9.61
N PRO A 92 -5.46 -6.43 8.33
CA PRO A 92 -6.24 -5.41 7.64
C PRO A 92 -7.65 -5.33 8.25
N SER A 93 -8.15 -4.10 8.44
CA SER A 93 -9.44 -3.88 9.08
C SER A 93 -10.45 -3.27 8.10
N PRO A 94 -11.70 -3.78 8.04
CA PRO A 94 -12.79 -3.05 7.41
C PRO A 94 -13.01 -1.75 8.19
N GLY A 95 -12.57 -0.63 7.59
CA GLY A 95 -12.52 0.66 8.23
C GLY A 95 -13.70 1.57 7.89
N PRO A 96 -13.88 2.68 8.62
CA PRO A 96 -14.70 3.77 8.14
C PRO A 96 -14.12 4.37 6.85
N ARG A 97 -14.95 5.12 6.12
CA ARG A 97 -14.53 5.78 4.89
C ARG A 97 -13.25 6.60 5.11
N PRO A 98 -12.30 6.59 4.16
CA PRO A 98 -11.13 7.44 4.23
C PRO A 98 -11.50 8.92 4.42
N PRO A 99 -10.66 9.69 5.15
CA PRO A 99 -10.91 11.11 5.37
C PRO A 99 -11.00 11.87 4.05
N PRO A 100 -11.93 12.84 3.92
CA PRO A 100 -12.06 13.64 2.71
C PRO A 100 -10.82 14.53 2.53
N GLY A 101 -10.24 14.47 1.33
CA GLY A 101 -9.15 15.36 0.92
C GLY A 101 -7.76 14.77 1.17
N ARG A 102 -7.18 14.22 0.09
CA ARG A 102 -5.73 14.17 -0.25
C ARG A 102 -5.43 13.34 -1.51
N SER A 103 -6.45 12.94 -2.27
CA SER A 103 -6.35 12.66 -3.70
C SER A 103 -5.94 13.92 -4.46
N ARG A 104 -4.68 14.34 -4.39
CA ARG A 104 -4.18 15.32 -5.34
C ARG A 104 -4.31 14.66 -6.72
N ASP A 105 -5.33 15.11 -7.44
CA ASP A 105 -5.68 14.78 -8.82
C ASP A 105 -6.67 13.58 -9.00
N LEU A 106 -7.83 13.85 -9.62
CA LEU A 106 -8.48 12.94 -10.59
C LEU A 106 -9.39 11.76 -10.18
N ARG A 107 -9.68 11.48 -8.89
CA ARG A 107 -10.93 10.71 -8.59
C ARG A 107 -12.19 11.54 -8.82
N ALA A 108 -12.04 12.85 -8.94
CA ALA A 108 -13.11 13.81 -9.20
C ALA A 108 -13.73 13.73 -10.62
N LEU A 109 -13.20 12.93 -11.57
CA LEU A 109 -13.67 12.92 -12.97
C LEU A 109 -13.83 11.55 -13.67
N ARG A 110 -13.48 10.42 -13.03
CA ARG A 110 -13.32 9.15 -13.76
C ARG A 110 -14.59 8.27 -13.72
N GLY A 111 -15.58 8.58 -14.57
CA GLY A 111 -16.49 7.55 -15.09
C GLY A 111 -17.96 7.92 -15.35
N LYS A 112 -18.43 9.13 -15.06
CA LYS A 112 -19.76 9.60 -15.52
C LYS A 112 -19.59 10.35 -16.85
N GLY A 113 -19.49 9.59 -17.94
CA GLY A 113 -19.35 10.11 -19.30
C GLY A 113 -19.44 8.96 -20.30
N GLY A 114 -20.67 8.46 -20.46
CA GLY A 114 -21.07 7.33 -21.30
C GLY A 114 -22.46 6.88 -20.89
#